data_AF-A0A8S1BZ33-F1
#
_entry.id   AF-A0A8S1BZ33-F1
#
_cell.length_a   1.000
_cell.length_b   1.000
_cell.length_c   1.000
_cell.angle_alpha   90.00
_cell.angle_beta   90.00
_cell.angle_gamma   90.00
#
_symmetry.space_group_name_H-M   'P 1'
#
loop_
_entity.id
_entity.type
_entity.pdbx_description
1 polymer ?
#
loop_
_entity_poly.entity_id
_entity_poly.type
_entity_poly.pdbx_seq_one_letter_code
_entity_poly.pdbx_strand_id
1 'polypeptide(L)'
;MPLTKAAKIGIAWSIITFTSIGGFVLSKRSIEERRVESMRSNKDIMAVPPGGAPQLDSAKMQAVQDLEIEMMSDMYSRMTNACHKKCIPPKYKEADLAKGEGVCIDRCVAKYLDIHERVGKKLTQLSMQDEDFVKKMQG
;
A
#
# COMPACT_ATOMS: atom_id res chain seq x y z
N MET A 1 -27.92 29.82 -46.76
CA MET A 1 -28.10 30.49 -45.46
C MET A 1 -26.78 30.38 -44.69
N PRO A 2 -25.99 31.45 -44.55
CA PRO A 2 -24.67 31.37 -43.92
C PRO A 2 -24.82 31.30 -42.39
N LEU A 3 -24.40 30.19 -41.79
CA LEU A 3 -24.33 30.04 -40.34
C LEU A 3 -23.44 31.15 -39.76
N THR A 4 -24.03 31.97 -38.89
CA THR A 4 -23.35 33.03 -38.15
C THR A 4 -22.21 32.44 -37.32
N LYS A 5 -21.06 33.13 -37.31
CA LYS A 5 -19.83 32.66 -36.65
C LYS A 5 -20.03 32.29 -35.17
N ALA A 6 -21.04 32.86 -34.51
CA ALA A 6 -21.43 32.55 -33.13
C ALA A 6 -21.93 31.10 -32.94
N ALA A 7 -22.64 30.52 -33.93
CA ALA A 7 -23.16 29.16 -33.82
C ALA A 7 -22.05 28.10 -33.82
N LYS A 8 -20.96 28.33 -34.55
CA LYS A 8 -19.79 27.42 -34.59
C LYS A 8 -19.01 27.42 -33.27
N ILE A 9 -18.94 28.56 -32.60
CA ILE A 9 -18.28 28.69 -31.29
C ILE A 9 -19.09 27.93 -30.23
N GLY A 10 -20.42 28.08 -30.22
CA GLY A 10 -21.29 27.35 -29.28
C GLY A 10 -21.18 25.82 -29.39
N ILE A 11 -21.14 25.31 -30.62
CA ILE A 11 -20.98 23.86 -30.87
C ILE A 11 -19.59 23.36 -30.46
N ALA A 12 -18.53 24.15 -30.67
CA ALA A 12 -17.19 23.77 -30.25
C ALA A 12 -17.06 23.69 -28.72
N TRP A 13 -17.62 24.66 -27.98
CA TRP A 13 -17.61 24.66 -26.51
C TRP A 13 -18.45 23.53 -25.91
N SER A 14 -19.57 23.17 -26.52
CA SER A 14 -20.36 22.01 -26.07
C SER A 14 -19.64 20.68 -26.31
N ILE A 15 -18.93 20.51 -27.42
CA ILE A 15 -18.14 19.30 -27.67
C ILE A 15 -16.99 19.17 -26.65
N ILE A 16 -16.26 20.25 -26.37
CA ILE A 16 -15.13 20.23 -25.42
C ILE A 16 -15.58 19.90 -23.99
N THR A 17 -16.71 20.47 -23.56
CA THR A 17 -17.26 20.21 -22.22
C THR A 17 -17.81 18.78 -22.11
N PHE A 18 -18.54 18.28 -23.10
CA PHE A 18 -19.07 16.91 -23.09
C PHE A 18 -17.97 15.84 -23.16
N THR A 19 -16.93 16.04 -23.97
CA THR A 19 -15.80 15.11 -24.07
C THR A 19 -14.96 15.08 -22.78
N SER A 20 -14.77 16.22 -22.12
CA SER A 20 -14.06 16.29 -20.84
C SER A 20 -14.82 15.62 -19.70
N ILE A 21 -16.13 15.87 -19.59
CA ILE A 21 -16.99 15.23 -18.57
C ILE A 21 -17.08 13.73 -18.82
N GLY A 22 -17.25 13.30 -20.08
CA GLY A 22 -17.27 11.89 -20.46
C GLY A 22 -15.96 11.16 -20.15
N GLY A 23 -14.81 11.80 -20.41
CA GLY A 23 -13.49 11.26 -20.06
C GLY A 23 -13.28 11.07 -18.57
N PHE A 24 -13.78 12.00 -17.74
CA PHE A 24 -13.69 11.88 -16.28
C PHE A 24 -14.55 10.72 -15.73
N VAL A 25 -15.76 10.50 -16.28
CA VAL A 25 -16.64 9.39 -15.88
C VAL A 25 -16.04 8.03 -16.26
N LEU A 26 -15.46 7.91 -17.47
CA LEU A 26 -14.78 6.68 -17.90
C LEU A 26 -13.52 6.37 -17.06
N SER A 27 -12.75 7.40 -16.69
CA SER A 27 -11.60 7.26 -15.80
C SER A 27 -11.99 6.79 -14.40
N LYS A 28 -13.05 7.37 -13.82
CA LYS A 28 -13.55 6.98 -12.49
C LYS A 28 -14.08 5.54 -12.47
N ARG A 29 -14.74 5.08 -13.54
CA ARG A 29 -15.22 3.70 -13.68
C ARG A 29 -14.07 2.67 -13.68
N SER A 30 -12.94 2.98 -14.32
CA SER A 30 -11.76 2.10 -14.31
C SER A 30 -11.13 1.92 -12.92
N ILE A 31 -11.21 2.95 -12.06
CA ILE A 31 -10.69 2.90 -10.69
C ILE A 31 -11.61 2.07 -9.80
N GLU A 32 -12.93 2.18 -9.98
CA GLU A 32 -13.89 1.35 -9.24
C GLU A 32 -13.82 -0.12 -9.66
N GLU A 33 -13.63 -0.44 -10.94
CA GLU A 33 -13.44 -1.83 -11.40
C GLU A 33 -12.20 -2.48 -10.76
N ARG A 34 -11.05 -1.79 -10.72
CA ARG A 34 -9.86 -2.29 -10.00
C ARG A 34 -10.12 -2.52 -8.51
N ARG A 35 -10.96 -1.69 -7.88
CA ARG A 35 -11.33 -1.82 -6.46
C ARG A 35 -12.25 -3.01 -6.22
N VAL A 36 -13.18 -3.28 -7.14
CA VAL A 36 -14.08 -4.43 -7.10
C VAL A 36 -13.33 -5.74 -7.35
N GLU A 37 -12.36 -5.76 -8.27
CA GLU A 37 -11.48 -6.93 -8.49
C GLU A 37 -10.63 -7.26 -7.25
N SER A 38 -10.03 -6.25 -6.61
CA SER A 38 -9.30 -6.42 -5.35
C SER A 38 -10.21 -6.97 -4.22
N MET A 39 -11.45 -6.49 -4.14
CA MET A 39 -12.45 -7.01 -3.18
C MET A 39 -12.89 -8.45 -3.50
N ARG A 40 -12.97 -8.84 -4.78
CA ARG A 40 -13.31 -10.21 -5.21
C ARG A 40 -12.20 -11.18 -4.84
N SER A 41 -10.95 -10.82 -5.10
CA SER A 41 -9.78 -11.62 -4.68
C SER A 41 -9.76 -11.85 -3.16
N ASN A 42 -10.13 -10.85 -2.36
CA ASN A 42 -10.23 -11.00 -0.91
C ASN A 42 -11.43 -11.86 -0.45
N LYS A 43 -12.53 -11.93 -1.24
CA LYS A 43 -13.71 -12.73 -0.89
C LYS A 43 -13.50 -14.23 -1.10
N ASP A 44 -12.67 -14.62 -2.07
CA ASP A 44 -12.33 -16.02 -2.32
C ASP A 44 -11.45 -16.62 -1.19
N ILE A 45 -10.74 -15.78 -0.43
CA ILE A 45 -10.02 -16.16 0.81
C ILE A 45 -11.00 -16.53 1.94
N MET A 46 -12.24 -16.03 1.91
CA MET A 46 -13.21 -16.17 3.01
C MET A 46 -14.23 -17.31 2.82
N ALA A 47 -14.18 -18.06 1.70
CA ALA A 47 -15.13 -19.14 1.41
C ALA A 47 -14.63 -20.54 1.83
N VAL A 48 -14.12 -20.68 3.06
CA VAL A 48 -13.81 -22.00 3.66
C VAL A 48 -15.12 -22.64 4.17
N PRO A 49 -15.57 -23.79 3.63
CA PRO A 49 -16.79 -24.47 4.08
C PRO A 49 -16.61 -25.15 5.45
N PRO A 50 -17.66 -25.25 6.29
CA PRO A 50 -17.58 -25.91 7.59
C PRO A 50 -17.86 -27.41 7.42
N GLY A 51 -16.83 -28.25 7.47
CA GLY A 51 -17.00 -29.70 7.54
C GLY A 51 -15.99 -30.50 6.71
N GLY A 52 -14.79 -30.71 7.27
CA GLY A 52 -13.75 -31.56 6.73
C GLY A 52 -12.51 -31.50 7.62
N ALA A 53 -11.94 -32.65 7.98
CA ALA A 53 -10.84 -32.86 8.92
C ALA A 53 -9.58 -31.99 8.67
N PRO A 54 -8.65 -31.85 9.66
CA PRO A 54 -7.55 -30.90 9.59
C PRO A 54 -6.44 -31.41 8.66
N GLN A 55 -6.65 -31.27 7.35
CA GLN A 55 -5.53 -30.95 6.48
C GLN A 55 -5.22 -29.48 6.76
N LEU A 56 -4.02 -29.19 7.26
CA LEU A 56 -3.42 -27.86 7.13
C LEU A 56 -3.34 -27.58 5.63
N ASP A 57 -4.43 -27.02 5.11
CA ASP A 57 -4.73 -26.78 3.71
C ASP A 57 -3.54 -26.06 3.08
N SER A 58 -2.95 -26.62 2.01
CA SER A 58 -1.79 -26.00 1.36
C SER A 58 -2.08 -24.56 0.94
N ALA A 59 -3.35 -24.25 0.68
CA ALA A 59 -3.86 -22.90 0.43
C ALA A 59 -3.69 -21.94 1.62
N LYS A 60 -3.93 -22.39 2.86
CA LYS A 60 -3.67 -21.55 4.06
C LYS A 60 -2.18 -21.34 4.28
N MET A 61 -1.36 -22.36 4.01
CA MET A 61 0.09 -22.24 4.14
C MET A 61 0.68 -21.28 3.09
N GLN A 62 0.18 -21.30 1.86
CA GLN A 62 0.53 -20.33 0.82
C GLN A 62 0.10 -18.91 1.21
N ALA A 63 -1.13 -18.73 1.68
CA ALA A 63 -1.62 -17.42 2.09
C ALA A 63 -0.78 -16.79 3.24
N VAL A 64 -0.31 -17.59 4.20
CA VAL A 64 0.58 -17.11 5.27
C VAL A 64 1.95 -16.70 4.72
N GLN A 65 2.53 -17.50 3.82
CA GLN A 65 3.81 -17.17 3.18
C GLN A 65 3.73 -15.89 2.34
N ASP A 66 2.64 -15.70 1.59
CA ASP A 66 2.43 -14.50 0.79
C ASP A 66 2.33 -13.24 1.68
N LEU A 67 1.64 -13.35 2.82
CA LEU A 67 1.55 -12.27 3.81
C LEU A 67 2.91 -11.95 4.46
N GLU A 68 3.71 -12.97 4.77
CA GLU A 68 5.06 -12.78 5.30
C GLU A 68 5.95 -12.03 4.32
N ILE A 69 5.89 -12.40 3.03
CA ILE A 69 6.66 -11.74 1.96
C ILE A 69 6.21 -10.29 1.77
N GLU A 70 4.89 -10.03 1.72
CA GLU A 70 4.36 -8.67 1.58
C GLU A 70 4.81 -7.77 2.74
N MET A 71 4.74 -8.26 3.97
CA MET A 71 5.19 -7.53 5.15
C MET A 71 6.70 -7.25 5.11
N MET A 72 7.53 -8.24 4.73
CA MET A 72 8.98 -8.06 4.62
C MET A 72 9.35 -7.05 3.52
N SER A 73 8.59 -7.04 2.42
CA SER A 73 8.77 -6.10 1.31
C SER A 73 8.46 -4.65 1.72
N ASP A 74 7.35 -4.41 2.42
CA ASP A 74 7.02 -3.07 2.94
C ASP A 74 8.08 -2.59 3.95
N MET A 75 8.53 -3.47 4.84
CA MET A 75 9.61 -3.17 5.78
C MET A 75 10.90 -2.76 5.04
N TYR A 76 11.31 -3.52 4.02
CA TYR A 76 12.51 -3.24 3.23
C TYR A 76 12.43 -1.90 2.50
N SER A 77 11.28 -1.60 1.89
CA SER A 77 11.03 -0.33 1.19
C SER A 77 11.14 0.87 2.15
N ARG A 78 10.48 0.79 3.31
CA ARG A 78 10.53 1.86 4.33
C ARG A 78 11.93 2.04 4.91
N MET A 79 12.63 0.95 5.19
CA MET A 79 14.00 0.96 5.70
C MET A 79 14.95 1.62 4.70
N THR A 80 14.89 1.21 3.43
CA THR A 80 15.74 1.75 2.36
C THR A 80 15.53 3.25 2.21
N ASN A 81 14.28 3.70 2.16
CA ASN A 81 13.94 5.12 2.05
C ASN A 81 14.41 5.93 3.28
N ALA A 82 14.25 5.37 4.49
CA ALA A 82 14.69 6.02 5.72
C ALA A 82 16.21 6.13 5.80
N CYS A 83 16.95 5.07 5.46
CA CYS A 83 18.41 5.08 5.50
C CYS A 83 19.02 5.92 4.39
N HIS A 84 18.46 5.89 3.17
CA HIS A 84 18.85 6.80 2.11
C HIS A 84 18.70 8.27 2.55
N LYS A 85 17.54 8.65 3.10
CA LYS A 85 17.30 10.02 3.58
C LYS A 85 18.23 10.44 4.74
N LYS A 86 18.67 9.51 5.58
CA LYS A 86 19.54 9.79 6.74
C LYS A 86 21.02 9.83 6.39
N CYS A 87 21.47 8.98 5.47
CA CYS A 87 22.88 8.74 5.22
C CYS A 87 23.38 9.36 3.91
N ILE A 88 22.50 9.61 2.95
CA ILE A 88 22.87 10.13 1.63
C ILE A 88 22.44 11.61 1.53
N PRO A 89 23.40 12.55 1.38
CA PRO A 89 23.08 13.95 1.23
C PRO A 89 22.42 14.20 -0.14
N PRO A 90 21.52 15.20 -0.24
CA PRO A 90 20.83 15.50 -1.51
C PRO A 90 21.77 16.05 -2.60
N LYS A 91 22.97 16.50 -2.22
CA LYS A 91 24.01 16.95 -3.14
C LYS A 91 25.07 15.87 -3.28
N TYR A 92 24.99 15.11 -4.36
CA TYR A 92 25.96 14.10 -4.74
C TYR A 92 27.24 14.75 -5.25
N LYS A 93 28.38 14.41 -4.66
CA LYS A 93 29.69 14.84 -5.14
C LYS A 93 30.29 13.87 -6.15
N GLU A 94 29.98 12.59 -5.99
CA GLU A 94 30.48 11.46 -6.77
C GLU A 94 29.38 10.38 -6.84
N ALA A 95 29.49 9.46 -7.81
CA ALA A 95 28.48 8.43 -8.05
C ALA A 95 28.59 7.24 -7.09
N ASP A 96 29.79 7.01 -6.57
CA ASP A 96 30.08 5.93 -5.63
C ASP A 96 29.82 6.38 -4.19
N LEU A 97 29.47 5.43 -3.34
CA LEU A 97 29.30 5.65 -1.91
C LEU A 97 30.64 6.01 -1.27
N ALA A 98 30.69 7.16 -0.59
CA ALA A 98 31.83 7.49 0.24
C ALA A 98 31.92 6.52 1.42
N LYS A 99 33.13 6.27 1.95
CA LYS A 99 33.33 5.38 3.11
C LYS A 99 32.45 5.73 4.30
N GLY A 100 32.20 7.04 4.52
CA GLY A 100 31.32 7.52 5.59
C GLY A 100 29.84 7.19 5.35
N GLU A 101 29.38 7.23 4.10
CA GLU A 101 28.01 6.89 3.72
C GLU A 101 27.77 5.40 3.86
N GLY A 102 28.72 4.56 3.44
CA GLY A 102 28.67 3.10 3.64
C GLY A 102 28.54 2.73 5.12
N VAL A 103 29.43 3.22 5.97
CA VAL A 103 29.37 2.98 7.43
C VAL A 103 28.08 3.54 8.06
N CYS A 104 27.55 4.66 7.54
CA CYS A 104 26.27 5.20 7.99
C CYS A 104 25.12 4.25 7.66
N ILE A 105 25.06 3.72 6.43
CA ILE A 105 24.01 2.79 6.00
C ILE A 105 24.00 1.54 6.89
N ASP A 106 25.16 0.93 7.14
CA ASP A 106 25.26 -0.26 8.01
C ASP A 106 24.71 0.01 9.41
N ARG A 107 25.11 1.14 10.00
CA ARG A 107 24.60 1.59 11.32
C ARG A 107 23.12 1.93 11.29
N CYS A 108 22.62 2.47 10.17
CA CYS A 108 21.23 2.83 10.00
C CYS A 108 20.35 1.58 9.97
N VAL A 109 20.72 0.58 9.18
CA VAL A 109 20.00 -0.70 9.08
C VAL A 109 19.96 -1.40 10.43
N ALA A 110 21.09 -1.49 11.14
CA ALA A 110 21.14 -2.08 12.47
C ALA A 110 20.17 -1.38 13.45
N LYS A 111 20.21 -0.03 13.50
CA LYS A 111 19.29 0.75 14.35
C LYS A 111 17.83 0.63 13.92
N TYR A 112 17.56 0.55 12.61
CA TYR A 112 16.20 0.45 12.10
C TYR A 112 15.55 -0.86 12.58
N LEU A 113 16.27 -1.97 12.47
CA LEU A 113 15.80 -3.29 12.93
C LEU A 113 15.63 -3.33 14.46
N ASP A 114 16.56 -2.76 15.22
CA ASP A 114 16.44 -2.64 16.69
C ASP A 114 15.18 -1.88 17.11
N ILE A 115 14.88 -0.76 16.43
CA ILE A 115 13.69 0.03 16.69
C ILE A 115 12.43 -0.70 16.22
N HIS A 116 12.47 -1.34 15.06
CA HIS A 116 11.36 -2.14 14.53
C HIS A 116 10.94 -3.24 15.51
N GLU A 117 11.90 -3.97 16.10
CA GLU A 117 11.62 -5.00 17.11
C GLU A 117 10.99 -4.41 18.38
N ARG A 118 11.52 -3.29 18.89
CA ARG A 118 10.98 -2.63 20.10
C ARG A 118 9.56 -2.13 19.89
N VAL A 119 9.29 -1.52 18.73
CA VAL A 119 7.95 -1.08 18.35
C VAL A 119 7.01 -2.28 18.23
N GLY A 120 7.45 -3.36 17.59
CA GLY A 120 6.69 -4.61 17.50
C GLY A 120 6.30 -5.15 18.87
N LYS A 121 7.26 -5.27 19.80
CA LYS A 121 6.99 -5.69 21.19
C LYS A 121 5.96 -4.80 21.89
N LYS A 122 6.06 -3.48 21.70
CA LYS A 122 5.14 -2.54 22.35
C LYS A 122 3.74 -2.63 21.76
N LEU A 123 3.61 -2.77 20.44
CA LEU A 123 2.33 -2.97 19.76
C LEU A 123 1.63 -4.23 20.28
N THR A 124 2.33 -5.36 20.35
CA THR A 124 1.77 -6.61 20.90
C THR A 124 1.30 -6.45 22.34
N GLN A 125 2.07 -5.75 23.19
CA GLN A 125 1.68 -5.50 24.58
C GLN A 125 0.39 -4.66 24.68
N LEU A 126 0.22 -3.66 23.82
CA LEU A 126 -0.98 -2.83 23.79
C LEU A 126 -2.20 -3.62 23.31
N SER A 127 -2.05 -4.44 22.26
CA SER A 127 -3.14 -5.29 21.77
C SER A 127 -3.65 -6.27 22.83
N MET A 128 -2.77 -6.84 23.65
CA MET A 128 -3.18 -7.71 24.76
C MET A 128 -3.96 -6.95 25.85
N GLN A 129 -3.56 -5.71 26.16
CA GLN A 129 -4.29 -4.88 27.13
C GLN A 129 -5.68 -4.50 26.64
N ASP A 130 -5.83 -4.20 25.34
CA ASP A 130 -7.11 -3.85 24.74
C ASP A 130 -8.09 -5.04 24.79
N GLU A 131 -7.63 -6.25 24.48
CA GLU A 131 -8.43 -7.48 24.61
C GLU A 131 -8.94 -7.71 26.04
N ASP A 132 -8.07 -7.48 27.04
CA ASP A 132 -8.44 -7.61 28.46
C ASP A 132 -9.43 -6.53 28.90
N PHE A 133 -9.32 -5.32 28.36
CA PHE A 133 -10.26 -4.23 28.61
C PHE A 133 -11.63 -4.52 27.98
N VAL A 134 -11.66 -5.00 26.73
CA VAL A 134 -12.91 -5.37 26.03
C VAL A 134 -13.63 -6.51 26.77
N LYS A 135 -12.91 -7.54 27.21
CA LYS A 135 -13.49 -8.65 27.99
C LYS A 135 -14.10 -8.18 29.32
N LYS A 136 -13.49 -7.19 29.98
CA LYS A 136 -14.01 -6.61 31.23
C LYS A 136 -15.22 -5.70 31.05
N MET A 137 -15.45 -5.16 29.85
CA MET A 137 -16.63 -4.35 29.55
C MET A 137 -17.82 -5.18 29.05
N GLN A 138 -17.59 -6.42 28.61
CA GLN A 138 -18.64 -7.31 28.09
C GLN A 138 -19.27 -8.23 29.16
N GLY A 139 -18.73 -8.25 30.38
CA GLY A 139 -19.28 -8.94 31.55
C GLY A 139 -19.76 -7.94 32.60
#